data_AF-A0A7W4PQ15-F1
#
_entry.id   AF-A0A7W4PQ15-F1
#
_cell.length_a   1.000
_cell.length_b   1.000
_cell.length_c   1.000
_cell.angle_alpha   90.00
_cell.angle_beta   90.00
_cell.angle_gamma   90.00
#
_symmetry.space_group_name_H-M   'P 1'
#
loop_
_entity.id
_entity.type
_entity.pdbx_description
1 polymer ?
#
loop_
_entity_poly.entity_id
_entity_poly.type
_entity_poly.pdbx_seq_one_letter_code
_entity_poly.pdbx_strand_id
1 'polypeptide(L)' 'MSRLTEEERNALPDSAFALPGRRYPIPDAAHARDALARASAMLHEGHLDQEEYETIVQRARAVLGEE' A
#
# COMPACT_ATOMS: atom_id res chain seq x y z
N MET A 1 -8.48 4.28 -9.69
CA MET A 1 -7.06 3.99 -9.38
C MET A 1 -6.25 4.11 -10.63
N SER A 2 -5.24 4.98 -10.62
CA SER A 2 -4.23 5.01 -11.67
C SER A 2 -3.46 3.70 -11.59
N ARG A 3 -3.51 2.87 -12.64
CA ARG A 3 -2.70 1.65 -12.68
C ARG A 3 -1.29 2.04 -13.08
N LEU A 4 -0.32 1.65 -12.26
CA LEU A 4 1.08 1.61 -12.68
C LEU A 4 1.22 0.59 -13.81
N THR A 5 1.97 0.96 -14.84
CA THR A 5 2.55 -0.01 -15.78
C THR A 5 3.59 -0.87 -15.08
N GLU A 6 3.97 -1.98 -15.71
CA GLU A 6 5.01 -2.86 -15.16
C GLU A 6 6.36 -2.13 -15.05
N GLU A 7 6.70 -1.30 -16.05
CA GLU A 7 7.90 -0.47 -16.05
C GLU A 7 7.91 0.53 -14.88
N GLU A 8 6.80 1.26 -14.67
CA GLU A 8 6.68 2.19 -13.54
C GLU A 8 6.82 1.46 -12.21
N ARG A 9 6.16 0.30 -12.05
CA ARG A 9 6.24 -0.50 -10.81
C ARG A 9 7.65 -1.02 -10.54
N ASN A 10 8.39 -1.40 -11.59
CA ASN A 10 9.77 -1.89 -11.46
C ASN A 10 10.74 -0.76 -11.11
N ALA A 11 10.51 0.45 -11.62
CA ALA A 11 11.30 1.63 -11.30
C ALA A 11 11.12 2.13 -9.85
N LEU A 12 10.05 1.71 -9.16
CA LEU A 12 9.84 2.10 -7.77
C LEU A 12 10.92 1.53 -6.83
N PRO A 13 11.42 2.33 -5.88
CA PRO A 13 12.31 1.84 -4.84
C PRO A 13 11.55 0.93 -3.87
N ASP A 14 12.26 0.05 -3.15
CA ASP A 14 11.61 -0.88 -2.22
C ASP A 14 10.86 -0.16 -1.08
N SER A 15 11.30 1.05 -0.72
CA SER A 15 10.61 1.90 0.28
C SER A 15 9.21 2.35 -0.16
N ALA A 16 8.88 2.29 -1.45
CA ALA A 16 7.55 2.60 -1.96
C ALA A 16 6.55 1.44 -1.75
N PHE A 17 6.99 0.29 -1.24
CA PHE A 17 6.13 -0.86 -0.98
C PHE A 17 5.93 -1.02 0.53
N ALA A 18 4.67 -1.16 0.95
CA ALA A 18 4.37 -1.27 2.38
C ALA A 18 4.75 -2.64 2.96
N LEU A 19 4.79 -3.70 2.13
CA LEU A 19 5.04 -5.06 2.58
C LEU A 19 6.15 -5.76 1.78
N PRO A 20 6.79 -6.81 2.35
CA PRO A 20 7.79 -7.62 1.67
C PRO A 20 7.27 -8.23 0.36
N GLY A 21 8.20 -8.52 -0.55
CA GLY A 21 7.88 -9.05 -1.88
C GLY A 21 7.28 -8.01 -2.83
N ARG A 22 7.56 -6.72 -2.59
CA ARG A 22 7.04 -5.59 -3.39
C ARG A 22 5.50 -5.60 -3.46
N ARG A 23 4.86 -5.86 -2.31
CA ARG A 23 3.40 -5.84 -2.12
C ARG A 23 2.95 -4.46 -1.64
N TYR A 24 1.74 -4.07 -2.04
CA TYR A 24 1.15 -2.75 -1.74
C TYR A 24 2.06 -1.58 -2.14
N PRO A 25 2.21 -1.29 -3.44
CA PRO A 25 2.88 -0.07 -3.90
C PRO A 25 2.08 1.17 -3.47
N ILE A 26 2.75 2.10 -2.79
CA ILE A 26 2.22 3.39 -2.33
C ILE A 26 3.16 4.52 -2.77
N PRO A 27 3.32 4.77 -4.09
CA PRO A 27 4.19 5.84 -4.59
C PRO A 27 3.60 7.25 -4.39
N ASP A 28 2.28 7.37 -4.23
CA ASP A 28 1.58 8.66 -4.15
C ASP A 28 0.25 8.55 -3.38
N ALA A 29 -0.40 9.70 -3.20
CA ALA A 29 -1.64 9.83 -2.45
C ALA A 29 -2.84 9.06 -3.04
N ALA A 30 -2.89 8.83 -4.36
CA ALA A 30 -3.96 8.03 -4.95
C ALA A 30 -3.78 6.55 -4.59
N HIS A 31 -2.55 6.06 -4.67
CA HIS A 31 -2.19 4.71 -4.26
C HIS A 31 -2.33 4.49 -2.75
N ALA A 32 -2.06 5.51 -1.93
CA ALA A 32 -2.27 5.44 -0.48
C ALA A 32 -3.74 5.19 -0.12
N ARG A 33 -4.66 5.92 -0.75
CA ARG A 33 -6.11 5.72 -0.54
C ARG A 33 -6.57 4.34 -1.00
N ASP A 34 -6.05 3.85 -2.13
CA ASP A 34 -6.33 2.48 -2.58
C ASP A 34 -5.83 1.44 -1.58
N ALA A 35 -4.60 1.62 -1.10
CA ALA A 35 -3.97 0.70 -0.17
C ALA A 35 -4.78 0.59 1.13
N LEU A 36 -5.32 1.69 1.66
CA LEU A 36 -6.20 1.68 2.83
C LEU A 36 -7.48 0.86 2.58
N ALA A 37 -8.17 1.12 1.47
CA ALA A 37 -9.40 0.42 1.13
C ALA A 37 -9.13 -1.09 0.91
N ARG A 38 -8.06 -1.41 0.18
CA ARG A 38 -7.67 -2.78 -0.11
C ARG A 38 -7.21 -3.53 1.14
N ALA A 39 -6.42 -2.90 2.02
CA ALA A 39 -5.97 -3.52 3.26
C ALA A 39 -7.15 -3.85 4.17
N SER A 40 -8.13 -2.94 4.29
CA SER A 40 -9.35 -3.17 5.07
C SER A 40 -10.16 -4.35 4.54
N ALA A 41 -10.34 -4.45 3.21
CA ALA A 41 -11.01 -5.58 2.58
C ALA A 41 -10.25 -6.90 2.85
N MET A 42 -8.94 -6.93 2.60
CA MET A 42 -8.12 -8.13 2.75
C MET A 42 -8.03 -8.62 4.19
N LEU A 43 -8.01 -7.72 5.18
CA LEU A 43 -8.09 -8.09 6.59
C LEU A 43 -9.44 -8.72 6.92
N HIS A 44 -10.54 -8.14 6.44
CA HIS A 44 -11.89 -8.68 6.63
C HIS A 44 -12.06 -10.06 5.97
N GLU A 45 -11.48 -10.25 4.79
CA GLU A 45 -11.47 -11.51 4.06
C GLU A 45 -10.53 -12.56 4.67
N GLY A 46 -9.68 -12.18 5.65
CA GLY A 46 -8.74 -13.08 6.30
C GLY A 46 -7.49 -13.41 5.46
N HIS A 47 -7.19 -12.59 4.45
CA HIS A 47 -6.01 -12.71 3.58
C HIS A 47 -4.84 -11.83 4.00
N LEU A 48 -5.01 -11.07 5.08
CA LEU A 48 -4.04 -10.16 5.66
C LEU A 48 -4.15 -10.30 7.17
N ASP A 49 -3.02 -10.40 7.86
CA ASP A 49 -3.04 -10.35 9.32
C ASP A 49 -3.05 -8.90 9.84
N GLN A 50 -3.24 -8.76 11.15
CA GLN A 50 -3.38 -7.45 11.80
C GLN A 50 -2.10 -6.61 11.70
N GLU A 51 -0.92 -7.23 11.79
CA GLU A 51 0.38 -6.52 11.74
C GLU A 51 0.67 -6.01 10.32
N GLU A 52 0.38 -6.84 9.31
CA GLU A 52 0.46 -6.43 7.91
C GLU A 52 -0.51 -5.28 7.59
N TYR A 53 -1.74 -5.35 8.11
CA TYR A 53 -2.74 -4.28 7.96
C TYR A 53 -2.25 -2.96 8.56
N GLU A 54 -1.77 -2.98 9.80
CA GLU A 54 -1.28 -1.78 10.48
C GLU A 54 -0.09 -1.15 9.75
N THR A 55 0.82 -1.98 9.24
CA THR A 55 1.96 -1.52 8.43
C THR A 55 1.49 -0.78 7.17
N ILE A 56 0.51 -1.33 6.45
CA ILE A 56 -0.05 -0.67 5.26
C ILE A 56 -0.71 0.65 5.63
N VAL A 57 -1.54 0.65 6.68
CA VAL A 57 -2.25 1.87 7.13
C VAL A 57 -1.28 2.97 7.52
N GLN A 58 -0.25 2.64 8.30
CA GLN A 58 0.78 3.60 8.73
C GLN A 58 1.48 4.21 7.52
N ARG A 59 1.93 3.39 6.57
CA ARG A 59 2.63 3.84 5.36
C ARG A 59 1.74 4.71 4.47
N ALA A 60 0.47 4.32 4.30
CA ALA A 60 -0.47 5.10 3.49
C ALA A 60 -0.76 6.47 4.12
N ARG A 61 -1.01 6.52 5.43
CA ARG A 61 -1.25 7.78 6.16
C ARG A 61 -0.05 8.71 6.13
N ALA A 62 1.16 8.18 6.26
CA ALA A 62 2.39 8.95 6.11
C ALA A 62 2.49 9.63 4.73
N VAL A 63 2.08 8.96 3.65
CA VAL A 63 2.04 9.54 2.29
C VAL A 63 0.92 10.58 2.14
N LEU A 64 -0.17 10.43 2.87
CA LEU A 64 -1.27 11.40 2.91
C LEU A 64 -0.97 12.61 3.81
N GLY A 65 0.07 12.56 4.63
CA GLY A 65 0.38 13.58 5.63
C GLY A 65 -0.61 13.61 6.80
N GLU A 66 -1.26 12.47 7.05
CA GLU A 66 -2.21 12.28 8.15
C GLU A 66 -1.45 11.62 9.31
N GLU A 67 -1.31 12.31 10.45
CA GLU A 67 -0.75 11.77 11.70
C GLU A 67 -1.85 11.15 12.58
#